data_AF-A0A133MZ67-F1
#
_entry.id   AF-A0A133MZ67-F1
#
_cell.length_a   1.000
_cell.length_b   1.000
_cell.length_c   1.000
_cell.angle_alpha   90.00
_cell.angle_beta   90.00
_cell.angle_gamma   90.00
#
_symmetry.space_group_name_H-M   'P 1'
#
loop_
_entity.id
_entity.type
_entity.pdbx_description
1 polymer ?
#
loop_
_entity_poly.entity_id
_entity_poly.type
_entity_poly.pdbx_seq_one_letter_code
_entity_poly.pdbx_strand_id
1 'polypeptide(L)'
;MKENLKLGIILCLITFFAGVFLGFANEFTKEVIAQNAKLSADDLKEILPKANKLEDFAFEKNEDSTISEVFQAKSDSENEGYIIKVSPKGFNGPIDMVVAIDKNREISGVKVLSQADTPGLGAKVEESSFSEKFKGLTIEDNIKIVKTSPSSQGEIQGITGATISSNAVSSGINDAISFYKENVLGEDLSKEKTLNLSKINLEGDITELTIELEEGIDKVSIVSDGEKEIGYAIEASEVGMYEDKPIKFAIGISTGGIITGVQILDHKETAGLGDLIEEESFLNSFIGVSSLDKLSVKENTNEIDLSVYGEVVNVDSISGATKSSMAIIKGITNVINFYNNNLN
;
A
#
# COMPACT_ATOMS: atom_id res chain seq x y z
N MET A 1 -20.59 -2.66 54.16
CA MET A 1 -20.03 -3.94 53.65
C MET A 1 -21.09 -4.83 52.99
N LYS A 2 -22.23 -5.13 53.62
CA LYS A 2 -23.26 -6.02 53.03
C LYS A 2 -23.86 -5.51 51.70
N GLU A 3 -24.09 -4.20 51.57
CA GLU A 3 -24.64 -3.64 50.33
C GLU A 3 -23.66 -3.65 49.17
N ASN A 4 -22.40 -3.28 49.42
CA ASN A 4 -21.34 -3.36 48.41
C ASN A 4 -21.08 -4.80 47.95
N LEU A 5 -21.16 -5.77 48.87
CA LEU A 5 -21.07 -7.20 48.53
C LEU A 5 -22.27 -7.67 47.69
N LYS A 6 -23.49 -7.22 48.02
CA LYS A 6 -24.70 -7.51 47.24
C LYS A 6 -24.61 -6.96 45.82
N LEU A 7 -24.18 -5.71 45.67
CA LEU A 7 -23.97 -5.07 44.36
C LEU A 7 -22.89 -5.80 43.54
N GLY A 8 -21.77 -6.19 44.18
CA GLY A 8 -20.71 -6.97 43.53
C GLY A 8 -21.19 -8.34 43.05
N ILE A 9 -22.01 -9.05 43.84
CA ILE A 9 -22.59 -10.34 43.44
C ILE A 9 -23.57 -10.18 42.29
N ILE A 10 -24.43 -9.14 42.31
CA ILE A 10 -25.37 -8.87 41.21
C ILE A 10 -24.61 -8.59 39.91
N LEU A 11 -23.57 -7.76 39.96
CA LEU A 11 -22.76 -7.46 38.78
C LEU A 11 -22.06 -8.73 38.25
N CYS A 12 -21.48 -9.54 39.14
CA CYS A 12 -20.83 -10.82 38.79
C CYS A 12 -21.82 -11.79 38.11
N LEU A 13 -23.05 -11.88 38.61
CA LEU A 13 -24.07 -12.71 37.99
C LEU A 13 -24.46 -12.19 36.60
N ILE A 14 -24.65 -10.87 36.44
CA ILE A 14 -24.99 -10.28 35.15
C ILE A 14 -23.87 -10.51 34.13
N THR A 15 -22.61 -10.27 34.50
CA THR A 15 -21.47 -10.48 33.58
C THR A 15 -21.25 -11.96 33.26
N PHE A 16 -21.47 -12.85 34.23
CA PHE A 16 -21.43 -14.30 34.01
C PHE A 16 -22.48 -14.72 32.98
N PHE A 17 -23.75 -14.33 33.16
CA PHE A 17 -24.79 -14.68 32.20
C PHE A 17 -24.57 -14.02 30.84
N ALA A 18 -24.13 -12.76 30.78
CA ALA A 18 -23.81 -12.10 29.51
C ALA A 18 -22.68 -12.83 28.76
N GLY A 19 -21.62 -13.26 29.47
CA GLY A 19 -20.54 -14.05 28.88
C GLY A 19 -21.01 -15.42 28.38
N VAL A 20 -21.87 -16.10 29.14
CA VAL A 20 -22.47 -17.38 28.72
C VAL A 20 -23.35 -17.21 27.47
N PHE A 21 -24.21 -16.18 27.43
CA PHE A 21 -25.05 -15.90 26.27
C PHE A 21 -24.22 -15.54 25.04
N LEU A 22 -23.17 -14.72 25.20
CA LEU A 22 -22.29 -14.34 24.11
C LEU A 22 -21.47 -15.54 23.59
N GLY A 23 -20.97 -16.40 24.49
CA GLY A 23 -20.27 -17.63 24.12
C GLY A 23 -21.18 -18.59 23.35
N PHE A 24 -22.42 -18.77 23.80
CA PHE A 24 -23.41 -19.60 23.11
C PHE A 24 -23.79 -19.03 21.74
N ALA A 25 -24.01 -17.72 21.66
CA ALA A 25 -24.28 -17.05 20.39
C ALA A 25 -23.12 -17.23 19.41
N ASN A 26 -21.88 -17.04 19.86
CA ASN A 26 -20.67 -17.22 19.05
C ASN A 26 -20.55 -18.67 18.52
N GLU A 27 -20.78 -19.68 19.38
CA GLU A 27 -20.70 -21.09 18.97
C GLU A 27 -21.74 -21.43 17.90
N PHE A 28 -22.96 -20.90 18.02
CA PHE A 28 -24.02 -21.08 17.01
C PHE A 28 -23.75 -20.31 15.70
N THR A 29 -23.15 -19.12 15.77
CA THR A 29 -22.87 -18.33 14.57
C THR A 29 -21.61 -18.79 13.84
N LYS A 30 -20.68 -19.45 14.53
CA LYS A 30 -19.39 -19.87 13.95
C LYS A 30 -19.55 -20.74 12.70
N GLU A 31 -20.48 -21.69 12.70
CA GLU A 31 -20.72 -22.53 11.53
C GLU A 31 -21.30 -21.74 10.35
N VAL A 32 -22.23 -20.81 10.61
CA VAL A 32 -22.81 -19.94 9.57
C VAL A 32 -21.74 -19.00 8.99
N ILE A 33 -20.90 -18.41 9.85
CA ILE A 33 -19.77 -17.58 9.42
C ILE A 33 -18.78 -18.39 8.58
N ALA A 34 -18.47 -19.62 9.00
CA ALA A 34 -17.56 -20.50 8.26
C ALA A 34 -18.14 -21.00 6.93
N GLN A 35 -19.47 -21.09 6.80
CA GLN A 35 -20.12 -21.40 5.53
C GLN A 35 -20.15 -20.18 4.60
N ASN A 36 -20.46 -19.00 5.13
CA ASN A 36 -20.46 -17.75 4.35
C ASN A 36 -19.05 -17.35 3.90
N ALA A 37 -18.01 -17.70 4.66
CA ALA A 37 -16.61 -17.46 4.32
C ALA A 37 -16.03 -18.43 3.26
N LYS A 38 -16.86 -19.33 2.71
CA LYS A 38 -16.47 -20.24 1.62
C LYS A 38 -17.01 -19.72 0.30
N LEU A 39 -16.16 -19.74 -0.72
CA LEU A 39 -16.57 -19.49 -2.08
C LEU A 39 -17.60 -20.54 -2.51
N SER A 40 -18.84 -20.12 -2.79
CA SER A 40 -19.86 -21.04 -3.27
C SER A 40 -19.68 -21.37 -4.76
N ALA A 41 -20.29 -22.46 -5.23
CA ALA A 41 -20.25 -22.81 -6.65
C ALA A 41 -20.94 -21.78 -7.54
N ASP A 42 -21.88 -21.00 -7.01
CA ASP A 42 -22.57 -19.95 -7.74
C ASP A 42 -21.72 -18.67 -7.80
N ASP A 43 -21.01 -18.33 -6.71
CA ASP A 43 -20.04 -17.23 -6.72
C ASP A 43 -18.90 -17.50 -7.72
N LEU A 44 -18.43 -18.75 -7.81
CA LEU A 44 -17.42 -19.15 -8.79
C LEU A 44 -17.89 -18.88 -10.23
N LYS A 45 -19.16 -19.22 -10.55
CA LYS A 45 -19.72 -18.95 -11.87
C LYS A 45 -19.89 -17.46 -12.14
N GLU A 46 -20.16 -16.67 -11.11
CA GLU A 46 -20.28 -15.21 -11.21
C GLU A 46 -18.94 -14.56 -11.57
N ILE A 47 -17.87 -14.94 -10.85
CA ILE A 47 -16.56 -14.27 -10.97
C ILE A 47 -15.65 -14.89 -12.05
N LEU A 48 -15.81 -16.18 -12.38
CA LEU A 48 -14.99 -16.86 -13.39
C LEU A 48 -15.81 -17.96 -14.11
N PRO A 49 -16.77 -17.58 -14.98
CA PRO A 49 -17.77 -18.49 -15.54
C PRO A 49 -17.22 -19.64 -16.38
N LYS A 50 -15.98 -19.51 -16.88
CA LYS A 50 -15.33 -20.55 -17.70
C LYS A 50 -14.75 -21.69 -16.87
N ALA A 51 -14.50 -21.47 -15.58
CA ALA A 51 -13.95 -22.48 -14.69
C ALA A 51 -15.05 -23.36 -14.07
N ASN A 52 -14.80 -24.65 -13.98
CA ASN A 52 -15.68 -25.64 -13.35
C ASN A 52 -14.99 -26.45 -12.24
N LYS A 53 -13.68 -26.28 -12.06
CA LYS A 53 -12.86 -26.98 -11.08
C LYS A 53 -11.85 -26.03 -10.44
N LEU A 54 -11.63 -26.18 -9.14
CA LEU A 54 -10.58 -25.49 -8.39
C LEU A 54 -9.55 -26.49 -7.89
N GLU A 55 -8.27 -26.15 -8.01
CA GLU A 55 -7.14 -26.91 -7.47
C GLU A 55 -6.29 -25.99 -6.61
N ASP A 56 -5.85 -26.46 -5.44
CA ASP A 56 -5.02 -25.66 -4.55
C ASP A 56 -3.70 -25.28 -5.23
N PHE A 57 -3.36 -23.99 -5.19
CA PHE A 57 -2.06 -23.50 -5.60
C PHE A 57 -1.18 -23.37 -4.35
N ALA A 58 -0.15 -24.19 -4.25
CA ALA A 58 0.77 -24.16 -3.12
C ALA A 58 1.68 -22.93 -3.22
N PHE A 59 1.74 -22.15 -2.13
CA PHE A 59 2.65 -21.02 -1.97
C PHE A 59 3.14 -20.94 -0.53
N GLU A 60 4.25 -20.24 -0.31
CA GLU A 60 4.75 -19.98 1.04
C GLU A 60 3.91 -18.88 1.67
N LYS A 61 3.12 -19.25 2.67
CA LYS A 61 2.26 -18.31 3.38
C LYS A 61 3.10 -17.51 4.38
N ASN A 62 3.17 -16.19 4.17
CA ASN A 62 3.72 -15.26 5.13
C ASN A 62 2.64 -14.93 6.19
N GLU A 63 2.98 -14.98 7.48
CA GLU A 63 2.04 -14.71 8.58
C GLU A 63 1.45 -13.29 8.53
N ASP A 64 2.17 -12.34 7.91
CA ASP A 64 1.73 -10.95 7.73
C ASP A 64 1.00 -10.70 6.40
N SER A 65 0.84 -11.73 5.56
CA SER A 65 0.15 -11.56 4.27
C SER A 65 -1.35 -11.44 4.46
N THR A 66 -1.97 -10.55 3.69
CA THR A 66 -3.43 -10.48 3.53
C THR A 66 -3.96 -11.68 2.76
N ILE A 67 -3.11 -12.46 2.08
CA ILE A 67 -3.50 -13.60 1.25
C ILE A 67 -3.56 -14.87 2.08
N SER A 68 -4.72 -15.50 2.04
CA SER A 68 -5.02 -16.66 2.89
C SER A 68 -4.96 -17.99 2.14
N GLU A 69 -5.46 -18.02 0.91
CA GLU A 69 -5.65 -19.21 0.06
C GLU A 69 -5.57 -18.79 -1.41
N VAL A 70 -5.04 -19.68 -2.27
CA VAL A 70 -4.97 -19.46 -3.73
C VAL A 70 -5.38 -20.73 -4.44
N PHE A 71 -6.23 -20.58 -5.46
CA PHE A 71 -6.73 -21.68 -6.27
C PHE A 71 -6.41 -21.43 -7.74
N GLN A 72 -5.89 -22.46 -8.42
CA GLN A 72 -5.90 -22.53 -9.86
C GLN A 72 -7.27 -22.98 -10.34
N ALA A 73 -7.91 -22.19 -11.20
CA ALA A 73 -9.24 -22.44 -11.70
C ALA A 73 -9.19 -23.01 -13.13
N LYS A 74 -9.77 -24.19 -13.32
CA LYS A 74 -9.69 -24.96 -14.58
C LYS A 74 -11.05 -25.17 -15.22
N SER A 75 -11.05 -25.26 -16.55
CA SER A 75 -12.10 -25.88 -17.34
C SER A 75 -11.54 -27.18 -17.91
N ASP A 76 -12.01 -28.31 -17.41
CA ASP A 76 -11.48 -29.64 -17.74
C ASP A 76 -9.97 -29.77 -17.46
N SER A 77 -9.11 -29.55 -18.46
CA SER A 77 -7.63 -29.57 -18.35
C SER A 77 -6.97 -28.24 -18.68
N GLU A 78 -7.73 -27.22 -19.09
CA GLU A 78 -7.23 -25.89 -19.43
C GLU A 78 -7.28 -24.99 -18.19
N ASN A 79 -6.23 -24.19 -17.98
CA ASN A 79 -6.22 -23.18 -16.93
C ASN A 79 -7.00 -21.94 -17.40
N GLU A 80 -8.09 -21.62 -16.71
CA GLU A 80 -8.93 -20.45 -17.01
C GLU A 80 -8.56 -19.23 -16.17
N GLY A 81 -7.77 -19.41 -15.11
CA GLY A 81 -7.36 -18.31 -14.26
C GLY A 81 -6.99 -18.75 -12.84
N TYR A 82 -6.91 -17.78 -11.96
CA TYR A 82 -6.59 -17.96 -10.55
C TYR A 82 -7.59 -17.23 -9.69
N ILE A 83 -7.89 -17.81 -8.53
CA ILE A 83 -8.73 -17.19 -7.50
C ILE A 83 -7.87 -17.02 -6.27
N ILE A 84 -7.73 -15.77 -5.84
CA ILE A 84 -6.86 -15.38 -4.73
C ILE A 84 -7.77 -14.86 -3.62
N LYS A 85 -7.71 -15.50 -2.45
CA LYS A 85 -8.49 -15.10 -1.28
C LYS A 85 -7.68 -14.15 -0.42
N VAL A 86 -8.16 -12.93 -0.28
CA VAL A 86 -7.48 -11.83 0.41
C VAL A 86 -8.36 -11.31 1.54
N SER A 87 -7.73 -10.90 2.64
CA SER A 87 -8.38 -10.35 3.83
C SER A 87 -7.73 -9.02 4.24
N PRO A 88 -7.87 -7.94 3.44
CA PRO A 88 -7.42 -6.61 3.85
C PRO A 88 -8.17 -6.11 5.09
N LYS A 89 -7.57 -5.16 5.80
CA LYS A 89 -8.16 -4.54 6.98
C LYS A 89 -9.12 -3.40 6.58
N GLY A 90 -10.41 -3.60 6.83
CA GLY A 90 -11.45 -2.57 6.72
C GLY A 90 -11.50 -1.62 7.92
N PHE A 91 -12.61 -0.90 8.07
CA PHE A 91 -12.74 0.13 9.12
C PHE A 91 -12.88 -0.46 10.53
N ASN A 92 -13.80 -1.40 10.71
CA ASN A 92 -14.09 -2.07 11.99
C ASN A 92 -13.46 -3.47 12.10
N GLY A 93 -12.98 -4.04 10.99
CA GLY A 93 -12.39 -5.37 10.96
C GLY A 93 -11.99 -5.81 9.56
N PRO A 94 -11.53 -7.06 9.39
CA PRO A 94 -11.13 -7.58 8.09
C PRO A 94 -12.31 -7.64 7.11
N ILE A 95 -11.98 -7.56 5.82
CA ILE A 95 -12.89 -7.79 4.70
C ILE A 95 -12.38 -9.03 3.97
N ASP A 96 -12.99 -10.18 4.21
CA ASP A 96 -12.66 -11.41 3.48
C ASP A 96 -13.25 -11.34 2.08
N MET A 97 -12.40 -11.45 1.07
CA MET A 97 -12.80 -11.35 -0.33
C MET A 97 -12.01 -12.30 -1.21
N VAL A 98 -12.54 -12.58 -2.39
CA VAL A 98 -11.84 -13.27 -3.46
C VAL A 98 -11.70 -12.37 -4.67
N VAL A 99 -10.56 -12.50 -5.33
CA VAL A 99 -10.22 -11.81 -6.57
C VAL A 99 -9.94 -12.89 -7.61
N ALA A 100 -10.69 -12.87 -8.71
CA ALA A 100 -10.49 -13.77 -9.83
C ALA A 100 -9.72 -13.04 -10.94
N ILE A 101 -8.58 -13.60 -11.33
CA ILE A 101 -7.75 -13.14 -12.46
C ILE A 101 -7.84 -14.21 -13.55
N ASP A 102 -8.33 -13.86 -14.72
CA ASP A 102 -8.49 -14.81 -15.82
C ASP A 102 -7.18 -15.07 -16.57
N LYS A 103 -7.22 -15.99 -17.53
CA LYS A 103 -6.08 -16.32 -18.39
C LYS A 103 -5.60 -15.18 -19.30
N ASN A 104 -6.41 -14.13 -19.49
CA ASN A 104 -6.02 -12.91 -20.22
C ASN A 104 -5.34 -11.88 -19.31
N ARG A 105 -5.14 -12.20 -18.02
CA ARG A 105 -4.58 -11.30 -17.00
C ARG A 105 -5.49 -10.10 -16.72
N GLU A 106 -6.79 -10.33 -16.81
CA GLU A 106 -7.84 -9.37 -16.44
C GLU A 106 -8.53 -9.83 -15.16
N ILE A 107 -8.96 -8.87 -14.35
CA ILE A 107 -9.85 -9.12 -13.21
C ILE A 107 -11.22 -9.49 -13.77
N SER A 108 -11.55 -10.77 -13.69
CA SER A 108 -12.83 -11.29 -14.20
C SER A 108 -13.97 -11.09 -13.20
N GLY A 109 -13.64 -10.97 -11.92
CA GLY A 109 -14.60 -10.65 -10.86
C GLY A 109 -13.98 -10.53 -9.47
N VAL A 110 -14.68 -9.81 -8.61
CA VAL A 110 -14.34 -9.60 -7.20
C VAL A 110 -15.59 -9.92 -6.38
N LYS A 111 -15.44 -10.67 -5.29
CA LYS A 111 -16.54 -11.01 -4.39
C LYS A 111 -16.12 -10.89 -2.95
N VAL A 112 -16.86 -10.08 -2.19
CA VAL A 112 -16.72 -10.03 -0.72
C VAL A 112 -17.50 -11.20 -0.13
N LEU A 113 -16.83 -12.00 0.70
CA LEU A 113 -17.39 -13.17 1.39
C LEU A 113 -17.90 -12.80 2.79
N SER A 114 -17.15 -11.96 3.51
CA SER A 114 -17.54 -11.43 4.82
C SER A 114 -16.85 -10.11 5.13
N GLN A 115 -17.51 -9.25 5.91
CA GLN A 115 -16.91 -8.04 6.48
C GLN A 115 -17.53 -7.70 7.85
N ALA A 116 -16.84 -6.84 8.61
CA ALA A 116 -17.25 -6.40 9.94
C ALA A 116 -17.58 -4.89 10.04
N ASP A 117 -17.63 -4.20 8.91
CA ASP A 117 -17.91 -2.78 8.79
C ASP A 117 -19.37 -2.39 9.04
N THR A 118 -19.56 -1.09 9.28
CA THR A 118 -20.86 -0.54 9.68
C THR A 118 -21.92 -0.73 8.58
N PRO A 119 -23.07 -1.37 8.88
CA PRO A 119 -24.18 -1.51 7.95
C PRO A 119 -24.65 -0.18 7.37
N GLY A 120 -24.89 -0.13 6.05
CA GLY A 120 -25.34 1.08 5.34
C GLY A 120 -24.23 2.10 5.04
N LEU A 121 -23.01 1.88 5.53
CA LEU A 121 -21.83 2.70 5.24
C LEU A 121 -20.73 1.84 4.58
N GLY A 122 -19.87 1.22 5.39
CA GLY A 122 -18.75 0.40 4.92
C GLY A 122 -19.19 -0.94 4.35
N ALA A 123 -20.26 -1.52 4.88
CA ALA A 123 -20.83 -2.79 4.38
C ALA A 123 -21.27 -2.75 2.91
N LYS A 124 -21.43 -1.55 2.32
CA LYS A 124 -21.77 -1.37 0.90
C LYS A 124 -20.70 -1.91 -0.05
N VAL A 125 -19.50 -2.21 0.43
CA VAL A 125 -18.47 -2.91 -0.35
C VAL A 125 -18.90 -4.33 -0.78
N GLU A 126 -19.89 -4.92 -0.11
CA GLU A 126 -20.49 -6.21 -0.51
C GLU A 126 -21.40 -6.10 -1.74
N GLU A 127 -21.85 -4.90 -2.10
CA GLU A 127 -22.78 -4.70 -3.21
C GLU A 127 -22.09 -4.97 -4.55
N SER A 128 -22.77 -5.73 -5.44
CA SER A 128 -22.24 -6.02 -6.78
C SER A 128 -21.95 -4.76 -7.60
N SER A 129 -22.71 -3.69 -7.36
CA SER A 129 -22.49 -2.38 -8.01
C SER A 129 -21.12 -1.78 -7.73
N PHE A 130 -20.47 -2.16 -6.62
CA PHE A 130 -19.11 -1.75 -6.31
C PHE A 130 -18.08 -2.71 -6.90
N SER A 131 -18.26 -4.02 -6.73
CA SER A 131 -17.31 -5.02 -7.22
C SER A 131 -17.26 -5.11 -8.76
N GLU A 132 -18.37 -4.85 -9.45
CA GLU A 132 -18.44 -4.82 -10.92
C GLU A 132 -17.55 -3.73 -11.52
N LYS A 133 -17.22 -2.67 -10.78
CA LYS A 133 -16.35 -1.58 -11.27
C LYS A 133 -14.92 -2.04 -11.54
N PHE A 134 -14.48 -3.12 -10.90
CA PHE A 134 -13.14 -3.67 -11.06
C PHE A 134 -13.04 -4.67 -12.22
N LYS A 135 -14.18 -5.09 -12.79
CA LYS A 135 -14.20 -6.09 -13.85
C LYS A 135 -13.61 -5.55 -15.14
N GLY A 136 -12.71 -6.30 -15.75
CA GLY A 136 -12.01 -5.93 -16.98
C GLY A 136 -10.82 -5.00 -16.78
N LEU A 137 -10.49 -4.63 -15.54
CA LEU A 137 -9.18 -4.06 -15.22
C LEU A 137 -8.11 -5.12 -15.40
N THR A 138 -6.92 -4.71 -15.80
CA THR A 138 -5.79 -5.60 -16.04
C THR A 138 -4.85 -5.61 -14.84
N ILE A 139 -3.98 -6.62 -14.76
CA ILE A 139 -2.93 -6.65 -13.73
C ILE A 139 -1.89 -5.51 -13.87
N GLU A 140 -1.91 -4.76 -14.97
CA GLU A 140 -1.04 -3.60 -15.19
C GLU A 140 -1.68 -2.27 -14.78
N ASP A 141 -2.98 -2.27 -14.52
CA ASP A 141 -3.69 -1.07 -14.08
C ASP A 141 -3.34 -0.76 -12.62
N ASN A 142 -3.00 0.50 -12.33
CA ASN A 142 -2.86 0.96 -10.96
C ASN A 142 -4.25 1.26 -10.37
N ILE A 143 -4.78 0.33 -9.59
CA ILE A 143 -6.13 0.43 -9.04
C ILE A 143 -6.12 1.31 -7.81
N LYS A 144 -6.79 2.47 -7.90
CA LYS A 144 -6.92 3.42 -6.80
C LYS A 144 -8.33 3.95 -6.63
N ILE A 145 -8.69 4.25 -5.39
CA ILE A 145 -9.99 4.83 -5.07
C ILE A 145 -9.92 6.36 -5.15
N VAL A 146 -10.86 6.93 -5.90
CA VAL A 146 -11.04 8.38 -6.00
C VAL A 146 -12.36 8.82 -5.40
N LYS A 147 -12.39 10.05 -4.87
CA LYS A 147 -13.63 10.66 -4.33
C LYS A 147 -14.51 11.26 -5.44
N THR A 148 -13.91 11.60 -6.57
CA THR A 148 -14.55 12.23 -7.72
C THR A 148 -14.83 11.23 -8.83
N SER A 149 -15.38 11.70 -9.95
CA SER A 149 -15.47 10.88 -11.16
C SER A 149 -14.08 10.39 -11.59
N PRO A 150 -13.92 9.10 -11.93
CA PRO A 150 -12.69 8.56 -12.48
C PRO A 150 -12.23 9.30 -13.72
N SER A 151 -10.93 9.54 -13.81
CA SER A 151 -10.26 10.18 -14.95
C SER A 151 -9.40 9.22 -15.76
N SER A 152 -9.11 8.03 -15.22
CA SER A 152 -8.32 6.98 -15.84
C SER A 152 -8.94 5.60 -15.58
N GLN A 153 -8.47 4.57 -16.29
CA GLN A 153 -9.04 3.22 -16.22
C GLN A 153 -8.87 2.57 -14.83
N GLY A 154 -7.73 2.78 -14.17
CA GLY A 154 -7.47 2.27 -12.81
C GLY A 154 -8.15 3.05 -11.68
N GLU A 155 -8.82 4.17 -11.97
CA GLU A 155 -9.51 4.96 -10.93
C GLU A 155 -10.93 4.46 -10.70
N ILE A 156 -11.22 4.10 -9.45
CA ILE A 156 -12.54 3.61 -9.04
C ILE A 156 -13.17 4.59 -8.06
N GLN A 157 -14.36 5.06 -8.39
CA GLN A 157 -15.07 5.95 -7.48
C GLN A 157 -15.47 5.20 -6.20
N GLY A 158 -14.94 5.66 -5.08
CA GLY A 158 -15.22 5.10 -3.75
C GLY A 158 -16.65 5.33 -3.30
N ILE A 159 -17.08 4.53 -2.31
CA ILE A 159 -18.40 4.68 -1.71
C ILE A 159 -18.39 5.89 -0.78
N THR A 160 -19.32 6.83 -1.01
CA THR A 160 -19.44 8.04 -0.19
C THR A 160 -19.66 7.68 1.28
N GLY A 161 -18.80 8.21 2.15
CA GLY A 161 -18.84 7.94 3.60
C GLY A 161 -18.15 6.65 4.04
N ALA A 162 -17.59 5.87 3.10
CA ALA A 162 -16.93 4.60 3.36
C ALA A 162 -15.54 4.54 2.69
N THR A 163 -14.76 5.62 2.81
CA THR A 163 -13.43 5.73 2.18
C THR A 163 -12.48 4.63 2.65
N ILE A 164 -12.44 4.33 3.96
CA ILE A 164 -11.53 3.32 4.52
C ILE A 164 -11.87 1.93 3.99
N SER A 165 -13.15 1.55 4.00
CA SER A 165 -13.62 0.27 3.46
C SER A 165 -13.39 0.15 1.94
N SER A 166 -13.63 1.24 1.21
CA SER A 166 -13.41 1.28 -0.25
C SER A 166 -11.92 1.07 -0.59
N ASN A 167 -11.03 1.75 0.14
CA ASN A 167 -9.58 1.60 -0.02
C ASN A 167 -9.08 0.22 0.39
N ALA A 168 -9.68 -0.38 1.42
CA ALA A 168 -9.34 -1.74 1.84
C ALA A 168 -9.62 -2.75 0.71
N VAL A 169 -10.74 -2.61 0.00
CA VAL A 169 -11.06 -3.48 -1.16
C VAL A 169 -10.06 -3.28 -2.30
N SER A 170 -9.75 -2.04 -2.71
CA SER A 170 -8.76 -1.81 -3.77
C SER A 170 -7.37 -2.31 -3.37
N SER A 171 -6.97 -2.11 -2.12
CA SER A 171 -5.71 -2.64 -1.57
C SER A 171 -5.67 -4.16 -1.64
N GLY A 172 -6.74 -4.85 -1.24
CA GLY A 172 -6.81 -6.31 -1.34
C GLY A 172 -6.73 -6.83 -2.79
N ILE A 173 -7.29 -6.10 -3.74
CA ILE A 173 -7.15 -6.42 -5.17
C ILE A 173 -5.70 -6.24 -5.64
N ASN A 174 -5.06 -5.13 -5.26
CA ASN A 174 -3.66 -4.88 -5.59
C ASN A 174 -2.73 -5.94 -4.95
N ASP A 175 -2.99 -6.36 -3.72
CA ASP A 175 -2.25 -7.46 -3.07
C ASP A 175 -2.38 -8.77 -3.87
N ALA A 176 -3.59 -9.10 -4.34
CA ALA A 176 -3.81 -10.25 -5.22
C ALA A 176 -3.05 -10.14 -6.55
N ILE A 177 -3.05 -8.95 -7.16
CA ILE A 177 -2.29 -8.70 -8.40
C ILE A 177 -0.80 -8.88 -8.17
N SER A 178 -0.23 -8.29 -7.11
CA SER A 178 1.19 -8.41 -6.78
C SER A 178 1.58 -9.87 -6.55
N PHE A 179 0.77 -10.62 -5.80
CA PHE A 179 0.99 -12.05 -5.62
C PHE A 179 0.93 -12.82 -6.93
N TYR A 180 -0.04 -12.52 -7.79
CA TYR A 180 -0.16 -13.17 -9.10
C TYR A 180 1.10 -12.92 -9.96
N LYS A 181 1.57 -11.67 -10.02
CA LYS A 181 2.81 -11.31 -10.72
C LYS A 181 4.00 -12.08 -10.15
N GLU A 182 4.21 -12.07 -8.84
CA GLU A 182 5.35 -12.73 -8.20
C GLU A 182 5.32 -14.25 -8.30
N ASN A 183 4.20 -14.86 -7.88
CA ASN A 183 4.15 -16.30 -7.61
C ASN A 183 3.59 -17.10 -8.79
N VAL A 184 2.80 -16.47 -9.67
CA VAL A 184 2.21 -17.14 -10.83
C VAL A 184 2.98 -16.81 -12.11
N LEU A 185 3.31 -15.53 -12.33
CA LEU A 185 4.09 -15.12 -13.51
C LEU A 185 5.60 -15.22 -13.31
N GLY A 186 6.08 -15.28 -12.06
CA GLY A 186 7.51 -15.28 -11.74
C GLY A 186 8.15 -13.91 -11.96
N GLU A 187 7.36 -12.84 -11.94
CA GLU A 187 7.86 -11.47 -12.01
C GLU A 187 8.51 -11.11 -10.68
N ASP A 188 9.75 -10.66 -10.73
CA ASP A 188 10.47 -10.23 -9.54
C ASP A 188 10.07 -8.80 -9.19
N LEU A 189 8.93 -8.64 -8.50
CA LEU A 189 8.49 -7.35 -7.94
C LEU A 189 9.33 -6.93 -6.72
N SER A 190 10.10 -7.85 -6.16
CA SER A 190 10.97 -7.64 -4.99
C SER A 190 12.34 -7.06 -5.32
N LYS A 191 12.68 -6.91 -6.61
CA LYS A 191 13.86 -6.14 -6.98
C LYS A 191 13.58 -4.69 -6.64
N GLU A 192 14.31 -4.19 -5.64
CA GLU A 192 14.63 -2.77 -5.52
C GLU A 192 14.79 -2.21 -6.93
N LYS A 193 13.93 -1.27 -7.32
CA LYS A 193 14.08 -0.58 -8.59
C LYS A 193 15.49 0.01 -8.52
N THR A 194 16.38 -0.47 -9.39
CA THR A 194 17.73 0.10 -9.44
C THR A 194 17.62 1.58 -9.80
N LEU A 195 18.51 2.40 -9.24
CA LEU A 195 18.62 3.80 -9.58
C LEU A 195 18.56 4.00 -11.11
N ASN A 196 17.61 4.83 -11.54
CA ASN A 196 17.48 5.26 -12.92
C ASN A 196 17.75 6.77 -12.96
N LEU A 197 18.91 7.16 -13.48
CA LEU A 197 19.32 8.57 -13.54
C LEU A 197 18.29 9.47 -14.22
N SER A 198 17.60 8.97 -15.25
CA SER A 198 16.57 9.75 -15.94
C SER A 198 15.37 10.08 -15.04
N LYS A 199 15.05 9.22 -14.06
CA LYS A 199 13.99 9.48 -13.06
C LYS A 199 14.39 10.52 -12.01
N ILE A 200 15.69 10.77 -11.84
CA ILE A 200 16.20 11.87 -11.01
C ILE A 200 16.75 13.04 -11.83
N ASN A 201 16.43 13.13 -13.13
CA ASN A 201 16.84 14.19 -14.05
C ASN A 201 18.36 14.43 -14.13
N LEU A 202 19.15 13.36 -14.03
CA LEU A 202 20.58 13.35 -14.33
C LEU A 202 20.85 12.44 -15.53
N GLU A 203 21.96 12.67 -16.24
CA GLU A 203 22.38 11.83 -17.37
C GLU A 203 23.91 11.78 -17.40
N GLY A 204 24.51 10.60 -17.31
CA GLY A 204 25.95 10.44 -17.30
C GLY A 204 26.42 9.12 -16.70
N ASP A 205 27.73 9.02 -16.49
CA ASP A 205 28.37 7.90 -15.83
C ASP A 205 28.28 8.05 -14.30
N ILE A 206 28.00 6.93 -13.61
CA ILE A 206 27.92 6.86 -12.15
C ILE A 206 29.24 6.33 -11.60
N THR A 207 29.81 7.04 -10.63
CA THR A 207 30.91 6.56 -9.80
C THR A 207 30.53 6.63 -8.33
N GLU A 208 30.53 5.49 -7.65
CA GLU A 208 30.23 5.43 -6.22
C GLU A 208 31.33 6.10 -5.39
N LEU A 209 30.92 6.96 -4.46
CA LEU A 209 31.79 7.65 -3.51
C LEU A 209 32.02 6.79 -2.29
N THR A 210 33.29 6.56 -1.93
CA THR A 210 33.63 5.93 -0.65
C THR A 210 33.76 7.00 0.42
N ILE A 211 32.66 7.26 1.13
CA ILE A 211 32.58 8.23 2.24
C ILE A 211 31.87 7.61 3.45
N GLU A 212 32.05 8.20 4.63
CA GLU A 212 31.33 7.79 5.83
C GLU A 212 29.86 8.20 5.71
N LEU A 213 28.95 7.22 5.78
CA LEU A 213 27.51 7.44 5.61
C LEU A 213 26.86 7.74 6.96
N GLU A 214 25.91 8.67 6.96
CA GLU A 214 25.08 9.00 8.11
C GLU A 214 23.82 8.12 8.16
N GLU A 215 23.14 8.08 9.30
CA GLU A 215 21.90 7.32 9.46
C GLU A 215 20.84 7.75 8.42
N GLY A 216 20.27 6.78 7.71
CA GLY A 216 19.30 7.02 6.64
C GLY A 216 19.92 7.28 5.26
N ILE A 217 21.26 7.34 5.13
CA ILE A 217 21.96 7.40 3.83
C ILE A 217 22.52 6.03 3.50
N ASP A 218 22.10 5.46 2.37
CA ASP A 218 22.48 4.11 1.97
C ASP A 218 23.65 4.10 0.98
N LYS A 219 23.67 5.07 0.06
CA LYS A 219 24.69 5.15 -1.00
C LYS A 219 24.82 6.54 -1.57
N VAL A 220 26.03 6.91 -1.96
CA VAL A 220 26.32 8.19 -2.61
C VAL A 220 27.13 7.93 -3.86
N SER A 221 26.72 8.51 -4.99
CA SER A 221 27.44 8.41 -6.25
C SER A 221 27.56 9.77 -6.93
N ILE A 222 28.69 10.01 -7.58
CA ILE A 222 28.89 11.15 -8.48
C ILE A 222 28.33 10.76 -9.85
N VAL A 223 27.60 11.69 -10.48
CA VAL A 223 27.18 11.58 -11.87
C VAL A 223 28.00 12.55 -12.70
N SER A 224 28.64 12.04 -13.76
CA SER A 224 29.53 12.82 -14.62
C SER A 224 29.19 12.67 -16.10
N ASP A 225 29.32 13.77 -16.86
CA ASP A 225 29.34 13.75 -18.32
C ASP A 225 30.81 13.91 -18.79
N GLY A 226 31.45 12.77 -19.07
CA GLY A 226 32.90 12.72 -19.30
C GLY A 226 33.69 13.11 -18.05
N GLU A 227 34.55 14.13 -18.16
CA GLU A 227 35.36 14.64 -17.03
C GLU A 227 34.60 15.67 -16.16
N LYS A 228 33.37 16.05 -16.55
CA LYS A 228 32.60 17.07 -15.85
C LYS A 228 31.59 16.43 -14.90
N GLU A 229 31.76 16.69 -13.61
CA GLU A 229 30.75 16.37 -12.61
C GLU A 229 29.49 17.24 -12.83
N ILE A 230 28.33 16.60 -12.91
CA ILE A 230 27.05 17.27 -13.12
C ILE A 230 26.13 17.20 -11.90
N GLY A 231 26.41 16.28 -10.97
CA GLY A 231 25.69 16.18 -9.71
C GLY A 231 25.99 14.90 -8.95
N TYR A 232 25.14 14.61 -7.99
CA TYR A 232 25.20 13.46 -7.10
C TYR A 232 23.87 12.72 -7.15
N ALA A 233 23.94 11.39 -7.13
CA ALA A 233 22.80 10.53 -6.86
C ALA A 233 22.98 9.94 -5.46
N ILE A 234 22.05 10.26 -4.56
CA ILE A 234 22.10 9.82 -3.16
C ILE A 234 20.89 8.90 -2.92
N GLU A 235 21.17 7.65 -2.58
CA GLU A 235 20.16 6.67 -2.17
C GLU A 235 20.05 6.70 -0.65
N ALA A 236 18.81 6.69 -0.16
CA ALA A 236 18.47 6.87 1.24
C ALA A 236 17.23 6.04 1.62
N SER A 237 17.11 5.78 2.92
CA SER A 237 16.03 4.99 3.51
C SER A 237 15.41 5.72 4.69
N GLU A 238 14.08 5.76 4.74
CA GLU A 238 13.35 6.32 5.88
C GLU A 238 12.12 5.47 6.23
N VAL A 239 11.81 5.38 7.52
CA VAL A 239 10.72 4.55 8.01
C VAL A 239 9.37 5.19 7.70
N GLY A 240 8.54 4.50 6.91
CA GLY A 240 7.19 4.89 6.54
C GLY A 240 6.11 4.40 7.51
N MET A 241 5.03 3.82 6.98
CA MET A 241 3.99 3.20 7.80
C MET A 241 4.47 1.89 8.44
N TYR A 242 5.31 1.14 7.75
CA TYR A 242 5.79 -0.18 8.16
C TYR A 242 7.26 -0.10 8.60
N GLU A 243 7.53 -0.41 9.87
CA GLU A 243 8.87 -0.33 10.46
C GLU A 243 9.83 -1.42 9.96
N ASP A 244 9.27 -2.56 9.52
CA ASP A 244 10.02 -3.75 9.08
C ASP A 244 10.61 -3.60 7.66
N LYS A 245 10.10 -2.67 6.85
CA LYS A 245 10.61 -2.39 5.51
C LYS A 245 10.55 -0.87 5.23
N PRO A 246 11.65 -0.13 5.45
CA PRO A 246 11.69 1.31 5.21
C PRO A 246 11.49 1.62 3.72
N ILE A 247 11.09 2.85 3.44
CA ILE A 247 10.97 3.35 2.08
C ILE A 247 12.37 3.73 1.59
N LYS A 248 12.81 3.09 0.50
CA LYS A 248 14.06 3.39 -0.18
C LYS A 248 13.80 4.33 -1.34
N PHE A 249 14.60 5.38 -1.47
CA PHE A 249 14.48 6.37 -2.52
C PHE A 249 15.84 6.93 -2.92
N ALA A 250 15.93 7.47 -4.13
CA ALA A 250 17.10 8.17 -4.64
C ALA A 250 16.77 9.64 -4.91
N ILE A 251 17.74 10.51 -4.67
CA ILE A 251 17.65 11.94 -4.96
C ILE A 251 18.83 12.34 -5.84
N GLY A 252 18.51 13.03 -6.94
CA GLY A 252 19.50 13.72 -7.74
C GLY A 252 19.72 15.14 -7.21
N ILE A 253 20.96 15.50 -6.91
CA ILE A 253 21.34 16.87 -6.52
C ILE A 253 22.39 17.38 -7.50
N SER A 254 22.14 18.50 -8.17
CA SER A 254 23.15 19.14 -9.03
C SER A 254 24.36 19.62 -8.23
N THR A 255 25.50 19.87 -8.89
CA THR A 255 26.67 20.45 -8.22
C THR A 255 26.43 21.85 -7.60
N GLY A 256 25.31 22.49 -7.95
CA GLY A 256 24.88 23.76 -7.34
C GLY A 256 23.97 23.58 -6.13
N GLY A 257 23.77 22.36 -5.62
CA GLY A 257 22.90 22.06 -4.50
C GLY A 257 21.41 22.04 -4.83
N ILE A 258 21.00 22.10 -6.09
CA ILE A 258 19.58 22.05 -6.47
C ILE A 258 19.12 20.60 -6.63
N ILE A 259 18.01 20.22 -6.00
CA ILE A 259 17.34 18.94 -6.23
C ILE A 259 16.83 18.88 -7.68
N THR A 260 17.29 17.87 -8.41
CA THR A 260 16.97 17.65 -9.82
C THR A 260 15.83 16.66 -10.01
N GLY A 261 15.70 15.67 -9.13
CA GLY A 261 14.61 14.71 -9.14
C GLY A 261 14.67 13.73 -7.97
N VAL A 262 13.56 13.00 -7.77
CA VAL A 262 13.39 12.01 -6.72
C VAL A 262 12.80 10.74 -7.33
N GLN A 263 13.33 9.58 -6.99
CA GLN A 263 12.84 8.29 -7.43
C GLN A 263 12.60 7.39 -6.23
N ILE A 264 11.42 6.79 -6.12
CA ILE A 264 11.19 5.70 -5.16
C ILE A 264 11.79 4.40 -5.71
N LEU A 265 12.62 3.75 -4.91
CA LEU A 265 13.33 2.52 -5.27
C LEU A 265 12.61 1.27 -4.74
N ASP A 266 12.14 1.30 -3.49
CA ASP A 266 11.45 0.18 -2.85
C ASP A 266 10.59 0.65 -1.66
N HIS A 267 9.46 -0.01 -1.41
CA HIS A 267 8.64 0.21 -0.22
C HIS A 267 7.68 -0.95 0.07
N LYS A 268 7.01 -0.92 1.24
CA LYS A 268 5.88 -1.81 1.61
C LYS A 268 4.59 -1.04 1.90
N GLU A 269 4.56 0.23 1.53
CA GLU A 269 3.40 1.08 1.80
C GLU A 269 2.10 0.53 1.22
N THR A 270 0.98 0.79 1.89
CA THR A 270 -0.32 0.21 1.54
C THR A 270 -0.74 0.61 0.13
N ALA A 271 -1.08 -0.35 -0.73
CA ALA A 271 -1.47 -0.08 -2.11
C ALA A 271 -2.75 0.78 -2.21
N GLY A 272 -2.77 1.74 -3.13
CA GLY A 272 -3.82 2.75 -3.31
C GLY A 272 -3.91 3.80 -2.20
N LEU A 273 -2.94 3.84 -1.27
CA LEU A 273 -2.89 4.75 -0.14
C LEU A 273 -1.46 5.26 0.05
N GLY A 274 -0.59 4.42 0.62
CA GLY A 274 0.78 4.75 0.96
C GLY A 274 1.72 4.75 -0.25
N ASP A 275 1.44 3.94 -1.26
CA ASP A 275 2.12 3.89 -2.56
C ASP A 275 1.97 5.16 -3.40
N LEU A 276 1.05 6.06 -3.04
CA LEU A 276 0.90 7.37 -3.67
C LEU A 276 2.16 8.23 -3.59
N ILE A 277 3.14 7.85 -2.75
CA ILE A 277 4.49 8.45 -2.74
C ILE A 277 5.24 8.26 -4.07
N GLU A 278 4.84 7.30 -4.92
CA GLU A 278 5.42 7.11 -6.26
C GLU A 278 4.83 8.05 -7.32
N GLU A 279 3.75 8.78 -7.02
CA GLU A 279 3.07 9.65 -7.98
C GLU A 279 3.98 10.82 -8.40
N GLU A 280 4.13 11.03 -9.72
CA GLU A 280 5.02 12.07 -10.25
C GLU A 280 4.65 13.47 -9.75
N SER A 281 3.36 13.75 -9.50
CA SER A 281 2.95 15.04 -8.94
C SER A 281 3.52 15.32 -7.56
N PHE A 282 3.72 14.29 -6.74
CA PHE A 282 4.33 14.41 -5.42
C PHE A 282 5.85 14.51 -5.54
N LEU A 283 6.49 13.62 -6.29
CA LEU A 283 7.94 13.61 -6.47
C LEU A 283 8.45 14.90 -7.15
N ASN A 284 7.69 15.45 -8.09
CA ASN A 284 8.04 16.70 -8.76
C ASN A 284 7.91 17.94 -7.86
N SER A 285 7.29 17.83 -6.68
CA SER A 285 7.20 18.96 -5.73
C SER A 285 8.56 19.32 -5.10
N PHE A 286 9.53 18.41 -5.15
CA PHE A 286 10.88 18.62 -4.62
C PHE A 286 11.86 19.16 -5.66
N ILE A 287 11.52 19.10 -6.95
CA ILE A 287 12.41 19.53 -8.03
C ILE A 287 12.58 21.05 -7.97
N GLY A 288 13.82 21.49 -8.07
CA GLY A 288 14.19 22.91 -8.02
C GLY A 288 14.41 23.46 -6.62
N VAL A 289 14.16 22.66 -5.57
CA VAL A 289 14.45 23.05 -4.18
C VAL A 289 15.96 23.11 -4.00
N SER A 290 16.45 24.23 -3.44
CA SER A 290 17.86 24.38 -3.09
C SER A 290 18.19 23.62 -1.82
N SER A 291 19.40 23.05 -1.73
CA SER A 291 19.93 22.45 -0.51
C SER A 291 20.06 23.46 0.63
N LEU A 292 20.03 24.77 0.33
CA LEU A 292 20.04 25.83 1.32
C LEU A 292 18.62 26.20 1.80
N ASP A 293 17.58 25.79 1.09
CA ASP A 293 16.18 26.08 1.43
C ASP A 293 15.63 25.10 2.47
N LYS A 294 14.59 25.53 3.19
CA LYS A 294 13.93 24.72 4.22
C LYS A 294 12.71 24.02 3.64
N LEU A 295 12.61 22.71 3.81
CA LEU A 295 11.37 21.97 3.54
C LEU A 295 10.45 22.02 4.77
N SER A 296 9.20 22.42 4.58
CA SER A 296 8.16 22.40 5.63
C SER A 296 6.90 21.68 5.17
N VAL A 297 6.23 20.97 6.09
CA VAL A 297 4.98 20.26 5.82
C VAL A 297 3.78 21.13 6.23
N LYS A 298 2.80 21.31 5.33
CA LYS A 298 1.56 22.04 5.61
C LYS A 298 0.48 21.19 6.29
N GLU A 299 0.74 20.61 7.47
CA GLU A 299 -0.35 20.07 8.33
C GLU A 299 -0.09 20.28 9.83
N ASN A 300 -1.19 20.54 10.56
CA ASN A 300 -1.23 20.80 12.02
C ASN A 300 -0.58 19.67 12.84
N THR A 301 0.71 19.82 13.20
CA THR A 301 1.25 19.68 14.56
C THR A 301 2.77 19.76 14.50
N ASN A 302 3.35 20.72 15.24
CA ASN A 302 4.78 20.90 15.54
C ASN A 302 5.73 20.82 14.33
N GLU A 303 6.12 22.01 13.84
CA GLU A 303 7.26 22.19 12.93
C GLU A 303 8.46 21.37 13.42
N ILE A 304 8.93 20.43 12.61
CA ILE A 304 10.23 19.81 12.79
C ILE A 304 11.25 20.79 12.18
N ASP A 305 11.87 21.59 13.04
CA ASP A 305 12.87 22.59 12.65
C ASP A 305 14.26 21.93 12.56
N LEU A 306 14.71 21.62 11.34
CA LEU A 306 16.01 21.00 11.08
C LEU A 306 16.76 21.75 9.95
N SER A 307 17.58 22.73 10.37
CA SER A 307 18.66 23.47 9.65
C SER A 307 18.29 24.67 8.73
N VAL A 308 19.32 25.44 8.28
CA VAL A 308 19.38 26.92 8.23
C VAL A 308 19.79 27.54 6.86
N TYR A 309 19.14 28.67 6.53
CA TYR A 309 19.57 29.86 5.73
C TYR A 309 18.76 30.24 4.46
N GLY A 310 17.84 29.42 3.97
CA GLY A 310 17.03 29.72 2.76
C GLY A 310 15.54 29.99 2.99
N GLU A 311 14.78 30.05 1.89
CA GLU A 311 13.32 30.23 1.93
C GLU A 311 12.61 28.97 2.41
N VAL A 312 11.41 29.14 2.97
CA VAL A 312 10.57 28.00 3.38
C VAL A 312 9.78 27.50 2.18
N VAL A 313 10.18 26.34 1.66
CA VAL A 313 9.46 25.60 0.63
C VAL A 313 8.44 24.69 1.31
N ASN A 314 7.17 24.97 1.06
CA ASN A 314 6.09 24.18 1.61
C ASN A 314 5.74 23.02 0.69
N VAL A 315 5.85 21.79 1.20
CA VAL A 315 5.42 20.57 0.52
C VAL A 315 4.19 20.02 1.23
N ASP A 316 3.18 19.66 0.45
CA ASP A 316 1.94 19.09 0.97
C ASP A 316 2.13 17.59 1.25
N SER A 317 1.60 17.11 2.38
CA SER A 317 1.45 15.67 2.63
C SER A 317 0.39 15.09 1.68
N ILE A 318 0.51 13.80 1.38
CA ILE A 318 -0.52 13.12 0.57
C ILE A 318 -1.66 12.68 1.49
N SER A 319 -2.88 13.13 1.20
CA SER A 319 -4.08 12.72 1.96
C SER A 319 -4.31 11.20 1.85
N GLY A 320 -4.29 10.51 2.99
CA GLY A 320 -4.37 9.04 3.06
C GLY A 320 -3.00 8.34 3.09
N ALA A 321 -1.92 9.04 2.74
CA ALA A 321 -0.54 8.57 2.77
C ALA A 321 0.32 9.43 3.72
N THR A 322 -0.27 10.03 4.76
CA THR A 322 0.38 11.08 5.55
C THR A 322 1.70 10.61 6.17
N LYS A 323 1.75 9.39 6.74
CA LYS A 323 2.99 8.83 7.30
C LYS A 323 4.06 8.59 6.24
N SER A 324 3.68 7.97 5.12
CA SER A 324 4.55 7.62 3.99
C SER A 324 5.15 8.86 3.34
N SER A 325 4.32 9.86 3.05
CA SER A 325 4.75 11.14 2.48
C SER A 325 5.62 11.94 3.44
N MET A 326 5.32 11.95 4.74
CA MET A 326 6.18 12.58 5.74
C MET A 326 7.54 11.89 5.87
N ALA A 327 7.60 10.57 5.74
CA ALA A 327 8.86 9.83 5.72
C ALA A 327 9.73 10.27 4.54
N ILE A 328 9.17 10.39 3.33
CA ILE A 328 9.91 10.92 2.18
C ILE A 328 10.42 12.34 2.43
N ILE A 329 9.58 13.24 2.93
CA ILE A 329 9.97 14.64 3.20
C ILE A 329 11.11 14.70 4.23
N LYS A 330 11.02 13.90 5.30
CA LYS A 330 12.06 13.78 6.33
C LYS A 330 13.36 13.21 5.74
N GLY A 331 13.28 12.13 4.97
CA GLY A 331 14.41 11.52 4.30
C GLY A 331 15.13 12.47 3.35
N ILE A 332 14.38 13.23 2.54
CA ILE A 332 14.95 14.27 1.67
C ILE A 332 15.66 15.36 2.48
N THR A 333 15.07 15.77 3.62
CA THR A 333 15.70 16.75 4.51
C THR A 333 17.03 16.22 5.07
N ASN A 334 17.09 14.93 5.45
CA ASN A 334 18.33 14.30 5.90
C ASN A 334 19.39 14.27 4.79
N VAL A 335 19.00 13.93 3.55
CA VAL A 335 19.90 13.94 2.39
C VAL A 335 20.45 15.35 2.10
N ILE A 336 19.61 16.38 2.18
CA ILE A 336 20.05 17.78 2.03
C ILE A 336 21.11 18.14 3.08
N ASN A 337 20.86 17.79 4.34
CA ASN A 337 21.81 18.05 5.44
C ASN A 337 23.12 17.31 5.20
N PHE A 338 23.04 16.03 4.81
CA PHE A 338 24.22 15.23 4.46
C PHE A 338 25.02 15.87 3.31
N TYR A 339 24.35 16.27 2.23
CA TYR A 339 24.99 16.94 1.08
C TYR A 339 25.73 18.22 1.53
N ASN A 340 25.07 19.09 2.30
CA ASN A 340 25.67 20.35 2.73
C ASN A 340 26.87 20.15 3.67
N ASN A 341 26.89 19.08 4.47
CA ASN A 341 27.97 18.81 5.42
C ASN A 341 29.16 18.08 4.78
N ASN A 342 28.92 17.28 3.73
CA ASN A 342 29.90 16.31 3.23
C ASN A 342 30.28 16.49 1.75
N LEU A 343 29.45 17.14 0.93
CA LEU A 343 29.60 17.18 -0.55
C LEU A 343 29.64 18.60 -1.15
N ASN A 344 29.15 19.61 -0.42
CA ASN A 344 29.05 21.01 -0.87
C ASN A 344 30.34 21.83 -0.64
#